data_AF-A0A1Q8G2V5-F1
#
_entry.id   AF-A0A1Q8G2V5-F1
#
_cell.length_a   1.000
_cell.length_b   1.000
_cell.length_c   1.000
_cell.angle_alpha   90.00
_cell.angle_beta   90.00
_cell.angle_gamma   90.00
#
_symmetry.space_group_name_H-M   'P 1'
#
loop_
_entity.id
_entity.type
_entity.pdbx_description
1 polymer ?
#
loop_
_entity_poly.entity_id
_entity_poly.type
_entity_poly.pdbx_seq_one_letter_code
_entity_poly.pdbx_strand_id
1 'polypeptide(L)'
;MSSEQAVAISHKLYTCRKQAIFLKGEEGFKQQVEQWEPTFKAAMEKLDCDVLPALSALLEASKGKPDEGLLMHALCAVGCELAEPSLDRAGLSDAALDDEDQEPGPSPG
;
A
#
# COMPACT_ATOMS: atom_id res chain seq x y z
N MET A 1 -2.46 -15.23 -19.84
CA MET A 1 -3.16 -15.36 -18.55
C MET A 1 -4.66 -15.35 -18.83
N SER A 2 -5.45 -16.24 -18.23
CA SER A 2 -6.91 -16.17 -18.36
C SER A 2 -7.50 -15.06 -17.49
N SER A 3 -8.71 -14.59 -17.80
CA SER A 3 -9.43 -13.60 -16.98
C SER A 3 -9.65 -14.09 -15.54
N GLU A 4 -9.98 -15.37 -15.36
CA GLU A 4 -10.16 -15.99 -14.04
C GLU A 4 -8.86 -15.96 -13.22
N GLN A 5 -7.73 -16.26 -13.85
CA GLN A 5 -6.42 -16.18 -13.20
C GLN A 5 -6.07 -14.74 -12.81
N ALA A 6 -6.39 -13.76 -13.67
CA ALA A 6 -6.19 -12.36 -13.38
C ALA A 6 -6.96 -11.94 -12.12
N VAL A 7 -8.26 -12.26 -12.06
CA VAL A 7 -9.12 -11.95 -10.91
C VAL A 7 -8.60 -12.64 -9.63
N ALA A 8 -8.20 -13.91 -9.73
CA ALA A 8 -7.66 -14.65 -8.59
C ALA A 8 -6.35 -14.02 -8.06
N ILE A 9 -5.48 -13.54 -8.95
CA ILE A 9 -4.24 -12.84 -8.57
C ILE A 9 -4.57 -11.50 -7.91
N SER A 10 -5.45 -10.69 -8.51
CA SER A 10 -5.89 -9.42 -7.92
C SER A 10 -6.48 -9.62 -6.53
N HIS A 11 -7.34 -10.62 -6.34
CA HIS A 11 -7.91 -10.94 -5.03
C HIS A 11 -6.83 -11.28 -3.99
N LYS A 12 -5.80 -12.04 -4.39
CA LYS A 12 -4.66 -12.37 -3.50
C LYS A 12 -3.84 -11.13 -3.13
N LEU A 13 -3.61 -10.21 -4.06
CA LEU A 13 -2.90 -8.96 -3.79
C LEU A 13 -3.66 -8.11 -2.77
N TYR A 14 -4.96 -7.90 -2.97
CA TYR A 14 -5.81 -7.20 -2.00
C TYR A 14 -5.84 -7.88 -0.63
N THR A 15 -5.85 -9.22 -0.61
CA THR A 15 -5.82 -9.99 0.65
C THR A 15 -4.51 -9.77 1.39
N CYS A 16 -3.36 -9.79 0.69
CA CYS A 16 -2.06 -9.51 1.30
C CYS A 16 -2.03 -8.09 1.90
N ARG A 17 -2.52 -7.09 1.16
CA ARG A 17 -2.63 -5.72 1.69
C ARG A 17 -3.48 -5.65 2.95
N LYS A 18 -4.69 -6.21 2.93
CA LYS A 18 -5.60 -6.21 4.10
C LYS A 18 -4.97 -6.90 5.31
N GLN A 19 -4.28 -8.02 5.09
CA GLN A 19 -3.58 -8.74 6.16
C GLN A 19 -2.41 -7.94 6.72
N ALA A 20 -1.62 -7.28 5.86
CA ALA A 20 -0.53 -6.42 6.31
C ALA A 20 -1.03 -5.23 7.15
N ILE A 21 -2.11 -4.57 6.72
CA ILE A 21 -2.76 -3.50 7.49
C ILE A 21 -3.29 -4.03 8.83
N PHE A 22 -3.98 -5.18 8.82
CA PHE A 22 -4.52 -5.78 10.04
C PHE A 22 -3.42 -6.11 11.06
N LEU A 23 -2.28 -6.65 10.60
CA LEU A 23 -1.18 -7.07 11.48
C LEU A 23 -0.35 -5.89 12.01
N LYS A 24 -0.20 -4.81 11.23
CA LYS A 24 0.71 -3.70 11.55
C LYS A 24 0.00 -2.41 11.98
N GLY A 25 -1.31 -2.34 11.80
CA GLY A 25 -2.03 -1.07 11.75
C GLY A 25 -1.73 -0.29 10.46
N GLU A 26 -2.52 0.74 10.19
CA GLU A 26 -2.36 1.59 9.00
C GLU A 26 -1.00 2.29 8.98
N GLU A 27 -0.59 2.91 10.09
CA GLU A 27 0.70 3.60 10.20
C GLU A 27 1.88 2.65 10.03
N GLY A 28 1.82 1.46 10.64
CA GLY A 28 2.86 0.45 10.46
C GLY A 28 2.93 -0.08 9.02
N PHE A 29 1.80 -0.11 8.31
CA PHE A 29 1.78 -0.46 6.89
C PHE A 29 2.28 0.69 6.01
N LYS A 30 1.93 1.96 6.29
CA LYS A 30 2.50 3.15 5.61
C LYS A 30 4.02 3.15 5.67
N GLN A 31 4.59 2.94 6.86
CA GLN A 31 6.04 2.84 7.04
C GLN A 31 6.65 1.67 6.24
N GLN A 32 5.96 0.53 6.17
CA GLN A 32 6.41 -0.60 5.36
C GLN A 32 6.40 -0.24 3.86
N VAL A 33 5.37 0.48 3.39
CA VAL A 33 5.27 0.92 2.00
C VAL A 33 6.40 1.91 1.68
N GLU A 34 6.64 2.91 2.53
CA GLU A 34 7.74 3.86 2.39
C GLU A 34 9.11 3.18 2.36
N GLN A 35 9.32 2.17 3.21
CA GLN A 35 10.56 1.39 3.25
C GLN A 35 10.82 0.64 1.93
N TRP A 36 9.78 0.05 1.34
CA TRP A 36 9.91 -0.81 0.16
C TRP A 36 9.75 -0.07 -1.17
N GLU A 37 9.14 1.11 -1.18
CA GLU A 37 8.92 1.92 -2.37
C GLU A 37 10.21 2.18 -3.18
N PRO A 38 11.37 2.50 -2.57
CA PRO A 38 12.63 2.64 -3.32
C PRO A 38 13.03 1.36 -4.06
N THR A 39 12.76 0.19 -3.49
CA THR A 39 13.05 -1.10 -4.13
C THR A 39 12.17 -1.31 -5.36
N PHE A 40 10.89 -0.94 -5.26
CA PHE A 40 9.98 -0.96 -6.41
C PHE A 40 10.40 0.05 -7.48
N LYS A 41 10.74 1.29 -7.12
CA LYS A 41 11.23 2.30 -8.06
C LYS A 41 12.48 1.84 -8.80
N ALA A 42 13.46 1.28 -8.09
CA ALA A 42 14.67 0.75 -8.71
C ALA A 42 14.38 -0.42 -9.66
N ALA A 43 13.42 -1.28 -9.32
CA ALA A 43 13.01 -2.38 -10.20
C ALA A 43 12.27 -1.87 -11.46
N MET A 44 11.36 -0.90 -11.30
CA MET A 44 10.64 -0.25 -12.40
C MET A 44 11.60 0.47 -13.35
N GLU A 45 12.55 1.24 -12.83
CA GLU A 45 13.56 1.95 -13.64
C GLU A 45 14.48 0.97 -14.37
N LYS A 46 14.99 -0.05 -13.68
CA LYS A 46 15.89 -1.05 -14.27
C LYS A 46 15.24 -1.85 -15.40
N LEU A 47 13.93 -2.09 -15.30
CA LEU A 47 13.19 -2.95 -16.23
C LEU A 47 12.33 -2.15 -17.21
N ASP A 48 12.30 -0.82 -17.10
CA ASP A 48 11.43 0.09 -17.87
C ASP A 48 9.97 -0.38 -17.87
N CYS A 49 9.38 -0.49 -16.68
CA CYS A 49 8.04 -1.08 -16.50
C CYS A 49 7.27 -0.49 -15.31
N ASP A 50 5.97 -0.79 -15.26
CA ASP A 50 5.09 -0.41 -14.14
C ASP A 50 5.25 -1.32 -12.90
N VAL A 51 4.46 -1.02 -11.86
CA VAL A 51 4.51 -1.68 -10.55
C VAL A 51 4.29 -3.20 -10.61
N LEU A 52 3.34 -3.69 -11.40
CA LEU A 52 3.00 -5.13 -11.42
C LEU A 52 4.10 -5.99 -12.09
N PRO A 53 4.67 -5.61 -13.24
CA PRO A 53 5.86 -6.28 -13.76
C PRO A 53 7.06 -6.21 -12.80
N ALA A 54 7.29 -5.06 -12.16
CA ALA A 54 8.33 -4.92 -11.14
C ALA A 54 8.11 -5.85 -9.94
N LEU A 55 6.87 -5.97 -9.45
CA LEU A 55 6.49 -6.94 -8.42
C LEU A 55 6.85 -8.36 -8.83
N SER A 56 6.52 -8.76 -10.05
CA SER A 56 6.85 -10.10 -10.55
C SER A 56 8.36 -10.37 -10.50
N ALA A 57 9.18 -9.40 -10.92
CA ALA A 57 10.64 -9.53 -10.87
C ALA A 57 11.17 -9.61 -9.43
N LEU A 58 10.60 -8.82 -8.51
CA LEU A 58 10.97 -8.84 -7.09
C LEU A 58 10.59 -10.16 -6.41
N LEU A 59 9.43 -10.73 -6.75
CA LEU A 59 9.00 -12.05 -6.27
C LEU A 59 9.94 -13.15 -6.77
N GLU A 60 10.33 -13.13 -8.04
CA GLU A 60 11.34 -14.07 -8.56
C GLU A 60 12.68 -13.92 -7.82
N ALA A 61 13.13 -12.68 -7.57
CA ALA A 61 14.35 -12.40 -6.81
C ALA A 61 14.24 -12.73 -5.31
N SER A 62 13.04 -13.03 -4.80
CA SER A 62 12.81 -13.43 -3.41
C SER A 62 12.93 -14.94 -3.17
N LYS A 63 12.84 -15.74 -4.23
CA LYS A 63 12.91 -17.21 -4.15
C LYS A 63 14.22 -17.68 -3.55
N GLY A 64 14.14 -18.66 -2.65
CA GLY A 64 15.30 -19.26 -1.98
C GLY A 64 15.94 -18.39 -0.90
N LYS A 65 15.35 -17.24 -0.55
CA LYS A 65 15.80 -16.45 0.59
C LYS A 65 15.25 -17.00 1.91
N PRO A 66 15.96 -16.82 3.04
CA PRO A 66 15.35 -16.97 4.36
C PRO A 66 14.06 -16.14 4.43
N ASP A 67 13.02 -16.71 5.04
CA ASP A 67 11.71 -16.06 5.16
C ASP A 67 11.03 -15.70 3.84
N GLU A 68 11.29 -16.46 2.77
CA GLU A 68 10.70 -16.28 1.43
C GLU A 68 9.20 -15.97 1.48
N GLY A 69 8.42 -16.75 2.23
CA GLY A 69 6.98 -16.57 2.32
C GLY A 69 6.58 -15.21 2.93
N LEU A 70 7.29 -14.75 3.96
CA LEU A 70 7.04 -13.45 4.58
C LEU A 70 7.44 -12.31 3.65
N LEU A 71 8.57 -12.46 2.96
CA LEU A 71 9.06 -11.49 1.99
C LEU A 71 8.10 -11.36 0.79
N MET A 72 7.65 -12.48 0.22
CA MET A 72 6.66 -12.49 -0.86
C MET A 72 5.34 -11.84 -0.43
N HIS A 73 4.88 -12.10 0.79
CA HIS A 73 3.68 -11.46 1.33
C HIS A 73 3.85 -9.95 1.44
N ALA A 74 4.97 -9.48 2.00
CA ALA A 74 5.27 -8.06 2.11
C ALA A 74 5.34 -7.37 0.72
N LEU A 75 6.03 -7.99 -0.24
CA LEU A 75 6.11 -7.49 -1.62
C LEU A 75 4.72 -7.43 -2.28
N CYS A 76 3.89 -8.45 -2.13
CA CYS A 76 2.52 -8.45 -2.65
C CYS A 76 1.68 -7.32 -2.04
N ALA A 77 1.75 -7.13 -0.71
CA ALA A 77 1.01 -6.10 -0.02
C ALA A 77 1.44 -4.69 -0.47
N VAL A 78 2.75 -4.42 -0.50
CA VAL A 78 3.30 -3.13 -0.93
C VAL A 78 3.04 -2.87 -2.41
N GLY A 79 3.25 -3.87 -3.27
CA GLY A 79 2.99 -3.76 -4.71
C GLY A 79 1.51 -3.46 -4.99
N CYS A 80 0.59 -4.06 -4.23
CA CYS A 80 -0.83 -3.72 -4.30
C CYS A 80 -1.10 -2.27 -3.93
N GLU A 81 -0.49 -1.77 -2.84
CA GLU A 81 -0.68 -0.39 -2.39
C GLU A 81 -0.04 0.65 -3.32
N LEU A 82 1.06 0.30 -3.98
CA LEU A 82 1.69 1.18 -4.98
C LEU A 82 0.92 1.22 -6.30
N ALA A 83 0.33 0.10 -6.72
CA ALA A 83 -0.47 0.04 -7.94
C ALA A 83 -1.84 0.70 -7.76
N GLU A 84 -2.45 0.53 -6.60
CA GLU A 84 -3.76 1.09 -6.27
C GLU A 84 -3.78 1.62 -4.84
N PRO A 85 -3.36 2.87 -4.61
CA PRO A 85 -3.32 3.46 -3.27
C PRO A 85 -4.69 3.40 -2.57
N SER A 86 -4.69 2.98 -1.32
CA SER A 86 -5.88 2.94 -0.45
C SER A 86 -5.67 3.68 0.87
N LEU A 87 -4.42 3.94 1.23
CA LEU A 87 -4.06 4.79 2.36
C LEU A 87 -3.94 6.24 1.88
N ASP A 88 -4.52 7.16 2.63
CA ASP A 88 -4.25 8.58 2.45
C ASP A 88 -2.78 8.85 2.78
N ARG A 89 -1.97 9.01 1.72
CA ARG A 89 -0.58 9.48 1.84
C ARG A 89 -0.52 10.99 2.07
N ALA A 90 -1.65 11.68 1.97
CA ALA A 90 -1.82 13.11 2.23
C ALA A 90 -2.01 13.37 3.74
N GLY A 91 -0.98 13.09 4.54
CA GLY A 91 -0.91 13.45 5.96
C GLY A 91 0.03 14.63 6.25
N LEU A 92 0.50 15.36 5.23
CA LEU A 92 1.45 16.47 5.39
C LEU A 92 1.12 17.74 4.57
N SER A 93 -0.13 17.93 4.15
CA SER A 93 -0.61 19.25 3.71
C SER A 93 -2.13 19.37 3.79
N ASP A 94 -2.65 19.55 5.01
CA ASP A 94 -3.62 20.63 5.29
C ASP A 94 -3.77 20.72 6.81
N ALA A 95 -2.83 21.44 7.43
CA ALA A 95 -3.11 22.09 8.69
C ALA A 95 -3.79 23.43 8.38
N ALA A 96 -4.87 23.70 9.11
CA ALA A 96 -5.57 24.98 9.25
C ALA A 96 -6.59 25.38 8.16
N LEU A 97 -7.82 24.90 8.37
CA LEU A 97 -9.00 25.77 8.52
C LEU A 97 -9.76 25.19 9.74
N ASP A 98 -9.48 25.60 10.98
CA ASP A 98 -10.12 26.76 11.62
C ASP A 98 -11.28 27.33 10.80
N ASP A 99 -12.48 26.80 11.04
CA ASP A 99 -13.69 27.61 10.96
C ASP A 99 -14.49 27.34 12.24
N GLU A 100 -14.80 28.44 12.91
CA GLU A 100 -15.26 28.56 14.27
C GLU A 100 -16.72 28.06 14.39
N ASP A 101 -16.96 26.94 15.07
CA ASP A 101 -18.29 26.65 15.65
C ASP A 101 -18.50 27.58 16.86
N GLN A 102 -18.81 28.85 16.56
CA GLN A 102 -19.25 29.83 17.53
C GLN A 102 -20.74 29.61 17.84
N GLU A 103 -21.03 29.27 19.10
CA GLU A 103 -22.36 28.98 19.62
C GLU A 103 -23.42 30.06 19.30
N PRO A 104 -24.67 29.69 19.00
CA PRO A 104 -25.80 30.53 19.33
C PRO A 104 -26.23 30.23 20.78
N GLY A 105 -26.06 31.24 21.65
CA GLY A 105 -26.40 31.20 23.07
C GLY A 105 -27.87 30.84 23.40
N PRO A 106 -28.19 30.65 24.69
CA PRO A 106 -29.48 30.11 25.11
C PRO A 106 -30.62 31.07 24.74
N SER A 107 -31.70 30.54 24.17
CA SER A 107 -32.96 31.26 23.97
C SER A 107 -33.71 31.41 25.29
N PRO A 108 -34.06 32.63 25.74
CA PRO A 108 -35.05 32.85 26.79
C PRO A 108 -36.41 33.21 26.15
N GLY A 109 -37.46 32.48 26.50
CA GLY A 109 -38.83 32.78 26.09
C GLY A 109 -39.81 31.64 26.36
#